data_AF-A0ABD0ZA82-F1
#
_entry.id   AF-A0ABD0ZA82-F1
#
_cell.length_a   1.000
_cell.length_b   1.000
_cell.length_c   1.000
_cell.angle_alpha   90.00
_cell.angle_beta   90.00
_cell.angle_gamma   90.00
#
_symmetry.space_group_name_H-M   'P 1'
#
loop_
_entity.id
_entity.type
_entity.pdbx_description
1 polymer ?
#
loop_
_entity_poly.entity_id
_entity_poly.type
_entity_poly.pdbx_seq_one_letter_code
_entity_poly.pdbx_strand_id
1 'polypeptide(L)'
;MEKIEAKRRIVLVPVPAQGHVTPILQLGKALNLKGFSITVAQGQFNQVSSSSQGFSGFQFITIPGSLPESEFERLGPIEFLLEFNKKSQAGFKDCISQLLLQQGNDIACIIYDEFMYFCEAAAKEFKLPSVIFSTTSAANQVSRCVLSKLNAGKFLIDMEDHDVQDKVVQNLHPLRYKDLPTSGMGPLDRFFELCREVVNKRTASTIIINTVSCLESSSLLWLEQELGFPMYHIGPLHITASPPCSLLEEDRSCIEWLNKQKPRSVLYISMGTVGHMETKEVLEMAWGLCNSNQLFYGSSDRVPSLASTG
;
A
#
# COMPACT_ATOMS: atom_id res chain seq x y z
N MET A 1 -5.28 11.45 42.83
CA MET A 1 -4.37 10.93 41.79
C MET A 1 -5.19 10.02 40.90
N GLU A 2 -5.60 10.50 39.73
CA GLU A 2 -6.16 9.62 38.70
C GLU A 2 -5.08 8.64 38.27
N LYS A 3 -5.35 7.35 38.39
CA LYS A 3 -4.54 6.30 37.78
C LYS A 3 -4.67 6.50 36.27
N ILE A 4 -3.67 7.08 35.61
CA ILE A 4 -3.61 7.07 34.16
C ILE A 4 -3.49 5.59 33.76
N GLU A 5 -4.59 5.04 33.27
CA GLU A 5 -4.63 3.67 32.77
C GLU A 5 -3.68 3.58 31.57
N ALA A 6 -2.75 2.64 31.60
CA ALA A 6 -1.75 2.51 30.55
C ALA A 6 -2.45 2.13 29.23
N LYS A 7 -2.37 3.01 28.23
CA LYS A 7 -2.97 2.79 26.91
C LYS A 7 -2.32 1.57 26.26
N ARG A 8 -3.15 0.61 25.85
CA ARG A 8 -2.72 -0.53 25.02
C ARG A 8 -2.13 -0.02 23.70
N ARG A 9 -1.06 -0.67 23.24
CA ARG A 9 -0.28 -0.27 22.05
C ARG A 9 -0.70 -1.03 20.80
N ILE A 10 -0.77 -0.32 19.69
CA ILE A 10 -0.84 -0.91 18.35
C ILE A 10 0.45 -0.58 17.60
N VAL A 11 1.10 -1.62 17.07
CA VAL A 11 2.29 -1.47 16.22
C VAL A 11 1.85 -1.50 14.76
N LEU A 12 2.13 -0.44 14.01
CA LEU A 12 1.83 -0.30 12.59
C LEU A 12 3.08 -0.51 11.76
N VAL A 13 3.01 -1.30 10.69
CA VAL A 13 4.17 -1.59 9.82
C VAL A 13 3.82 -1.35 8.34
N PRO A 14 4.03 -0.14 7.81
CA PRO A 14 3.80 0.15 6.40
C PRO A 14 4.92 -0.34 5.48
N VAL A 15 4.57 -0.54 4.20
CA VAL A 15 5.56 -0.48 3.10
C VAL A 15 6.14 0.94 3.04
N PRO A 16 7.46 1.13 2.84
CA PRO A 16 8.10 2.46 2.78
C PRO A 16 7.80 3.23 1.47
N ALA A 17 6.54 3.31 1.08
CA ALA A 17 6.04 4.04 -0.09
C ALA A 17 4.81 4.87 0.30
N GLN A 18 4.72 6.11 -0.19
CA GLN A 18 3.71 7.09 0.25
C GLN A 18 2.26 6.58 0.17
N GLY A 19 1.92 5.85 -0.91
CA GLY A 19 0.61 5.25 -1.11
C GLY A 19 0.22 4.20 -0.05
N HIS A 20 1.19 3.67 0.69
CA HIS A 20 1.01 2.71 1.78
C HIS A 20 1.11 3.35 3.16
N VAL A 21 2.09 4.23 3.33
CA VAL A 21 2.31 4.95 4.59
C VAL A 21 1.12 5.84 4.93
N THR A 22 0.59 6.60 3.97
CA THR A 22 -0.49 7.55 4.26
C THR A 22 -1.76 6.88 4.80
N PRO A 23 -2.30 5.82 4.16
CA PRO A 23 -3.49 5.14 4.68
C PRO A 23 -3.26 4.43 6.01
N ILE A 24 -2.07 3.83 6.25
CA ILE A 24 -1.84 3.15 7.54
C ILE A 24 -1.78 4.17 8.68
N LEU A 25 -1.23 5.36 8.42
CA LEU A 25 -1.17 6.42 9.43
C LEU A 25 -2.54 7.05 9.69
N GLN A 26 -3.38 7.17 8.66
CA GLN A 26 -4.80 7.52 8.80
C GLN A 26 -5.55 6.52 9.69
N LEU A 27 -5.34 5.21 9.48
CA LEU A 27 -5.86 4.17 10.36
C LEU A 27 -5.33 4.33 11.79
N GLY A 28 -4.01 4.53 11.94
CA GLY A 28 -3.38 4.78 13.23
C GLY A 28 -4.02 5.94 13.99
N LYS A 29 -4.38 7.02 13.29
CA LYS A 29 -5.01 8.20 13.89
C LYS A 29 -6.40 7.88 14.40
N ALA A 30 -7.20 7.19 13.60
CA ALA A 30 -8.51 6.71 14.01
C ALA A 30 -8.44 5.82 15.25
N LEU A 31 -7.44 4.93 15.32
CA LEU A 31 -7.20 4.06 16.48
C LEU A 31 -6.70 4.84 17.70
N ASN A 32 -5.85 5.86 17.50
CA ASN A 32 -5.38 6.72 18.58
C ASN A 32 -6.53 7.48 19.25
N LEU A 33 -7.48 8.00 18.44
CA LEU A 33 -8.70 8.64 18.94
C LEU A 33 -9.61 7.67 19.71
N LYS A 34 -9.48 6.36 19.51
CA LYS A 34 -10.16 5.32 20.29
C LYS A 34 -9.41 4.91 21.56
N GLY A 35 -8.29 5.58 21.88
CA GLY A 35 -7.55 5.40 23.13
C GLY A 35 -6.31 4.52 23.03
N PHE A 36 -5.95 4.00 21.85
CA PHE A 36 -4.72 3.24 21.68
C PHE A 36 -3.49 4.15 21.62
N SER A 37 -2.36 3.69 22.15
CA SER A 37 -1.04 4.25 21.83
C SER A 37 -0.58 3.66 20.50
N ILE A 38 0.01 4.49 19.64
CA ILE A 38 0.43 4.07 18.30
C ILE A 38 1.94 4.09 18.20
N THR A 39 2.50 2.96 17.78
CA THR A 39 3.91 2.86 17.40
C THR A 39 3.99 2.49 15.93
N VAL A 40 4.75 3.23 15.13
CA VAL A 40 4.97 2.95 13.71
C VAL A 40 6.38 2.41 13.55
N ALA A 41 6.50 1.17 13.10
CA ALA A 41 7.78 0.55 12.78
C ALA A 41 8.09 0.75 11.30
N GLN A 42 9.22 1.38 11.02
CA GLN A 42 9.62 1.79 9.67
C GLN A 42 11.00 1.23 9.34
N GLY A 43 11.25 1.00 8.05
CA GLY A 43 12.61 0.77 7.58
C GLY A 43 13.51 1.96 7.88
N GLN A 44 14.82 1.76 7.73
CA GLN A 44 15.83 2.82 7.81
C GLN A 44 15.63 3.92 6.76
N PHE A 45 14.86 3.63 5.72
CA PHE A 45 14.59 4.50 4.60
C PHE A 45 13.14 5.02 4.57
N ASN A 46 12.91 6.23 4.03
CA ASN A 46 11.61 6.94 4.02
C ASN A 46 10.98 7.10 5.42
N GLN A 47 11.80 7.42 6.43
CA GLN A 47 11.32 7.64 7.79
C GLN A 47 10.39 8.85 7.84
N VAL A 48 9.20 8.63 8.39
CA VAL A 48 8.28 9.73 8.69
C VAL A 48 8.68 10.27 10.06
N SER A 49 8.97 11.57 10.12
CA SER A 49 9.29 12.19 11.40
C SER A 49 8.04 12.35 12.25
N SER A 50 8.18 12.16 13.56
CA SER A 50 7.13 12.48 14.55
C SER A 50 6.75 13.97 14.58
N SER A 51 7.57 14.83 13.97
CA SER A 51 7.34 16.27 13.84
C SER A 51 6.40 16.65 12.68
N SER A 52 6.03 15.70 11.81
CA SER A 52 5.08 15.97 10.74
C SER A 52 3.69 16.28 11.31
N GLN A 53 3.01 17.27 10.71
CA GLN A 53 1.74 17.80 11.23
C GLN A 53 0.70 16.68 11.32
N GLY A 54 0.21 16.39 12.54
CA GLY A 54 -0.90 15.46 12.77
C GLY A 54 -0.57 14.12 13.41
N PHE A 55 0.69 13.86 13.80
CA PHE A 55 1.11 12.63 14.50
C PHE A 55 1.58 12.85 15.94
N SER A 56 1.15 13.95 16.58
CA SER A 56 1.40 14.18 18.01
C SER A 56 0.85 13.00 18.84
N GLY A 57 1.73 12.27 19.51
CA GLY A 57 1.38 11.10 20.31
C GLY A 57 1.67 9.74 19.65
N PHE A 58 2.25 9.73 18.45
CA PHE A 58 2.77 8.52 17.82
C PHE A 58 4.25 8.35 18.18
N GLN A 59 4.65 7.12 18.43
CA GLN A 59 6.06 6.74 18.54
C GLN A 59 6.51 6.15 17.21
N PHE A 60 7.68 6.54 16.72
CA PHE A 60 8.28 5.95 15.53
C PHE A 60 9.51 5.15 15.94
N ILE A 61 9.65 3.94 15.39
CA ILE A 61 10.82 3.09 15.62
C ILE A 61 11.39 2.63 14.28
N THR A 62 12.71 2.55 14.21
CA THR A 62 13.42 2.10 13.02
C THR A 62 13.77 0.62 13.15
N ILE A 63 13.48 -0.16 12.12
CA ILE A 63 13.84 -1.59 12.03
C ILE A 63 15.31 -1.69 11.63
N PRO A 64 16.20 -2.23 12.50
CA PRO A 64 17.61 -2.39 12.18
C PRO A 64 17.83 -3.35 11.01
N GLY A 65 18.74 -3.02 10.10
CA GLY A 65 19.16 -3.91 9.02
C GLY A 65 18.16 -4.05 7.86
N SER A 66 17.10 -3.23 7.83
CA SER A 66 16.20 -3.12 6.66
C SER A 66 16.95 -2.53 5.45
N LEU A 67 16.54 -2.88 4.23
CA LEU A 67 17.17 -2.38 3.01
C LEU A 67 16.95 -0.86 2.80
N PRO A 68 17.94 -0.14 2.24
CA PRO A 68 17.81 1.27 1.84
C PRO A 68 17.11 1.44 0.48
N GLU A 69 16.69 2.67 0.13
CA GLU A 69 16.01 2.98 -1.15
C GLU A 69 16.79 2.62 -2.39
N SER A 70 18.11 2.82 -2.36
CA SER A 70 18.96 2.54 -3.52
C SER A 70 18.84 1.09 -4.00
N GLU A 71 18.46 0.18 -3.09
CA GLU A 71 18.19 -1.21 -3.43
C GLU A 71 16.87 -1.39 -4.17
N PHE A 72 15.87 -0.51 -3.98
CA PHE A 72 14.62 -0.53 -4.73
C PHE A 72 14.87 -0.28 -6.22
N GLU A 73 15.66 0.74 -6.55
CA GLU A 73 16.04 1.04 -7.93
C GLU A 73 16.88 -0.08 -8.55
N ARG A 74 17.79 -0.68 -7.76
CA ARG A 74 18.68 -1.75 -8.23
C ARG A 74 17.99 -3.09 -8.46
N LEU A 75 17.10 -3.48 -7.55
CA LEU A 75 16.45 -4.79 -7.53
C LEU A 75 15.12 -4.78 -8.30
N GLY A 76 14.49 -3.62 -8.44
CA GLY A 76 13.10 -3.50 -8.86
C GLY A 76 12.12 -3.85 -7.73
N PRO A 77 10.82 -3.58 -7.92
CA PRO A 77 9.84 -3.58 -6.84
C PRO A 77 9.64 -4.96 -6.19
N ILE A 78 9.61 -6.04 -6.98
CA ILE A 78 9.31 -7.37 -6.46
C ILE A 78 10.50 -7.96 -5.69
N GLU A 79 11.70 -7.93 -6.28
CA GLU A 79 12.88 -8.48 -5.61
C GLU A 79 13.24 -7.64 -4.36
N PHE A 80 13.03 -6.32 -4.41
CA PHE A 80 13.14 -5.47 -3.23
C PHE A 80 12.21 -5.94 -2.12
N LEU A 81 10.92 -6.17 -2.38
CA LEU A 81 9.96 -6.61 -1.35
C LEU A 81 10.33 -7.97 -0.76
N LEU A 82 10.74 -8.93 -1.60
CA LEU A 82 11.16 -10.26 -1.15
C LEU A 82 12.38 -10.18 -0.23
N GLU A 83 13.44 -9.47 -0.64
CA GLU A 83 14.64 -9.30 0.17
C GLU A 83 14.39 -8.40 1.40
N PHE A 84 13.53 -7.39 1.30
CA PHE A 84 13.15 -6.54 2.43
C PHE A 84 12.52 -7.35 3.55
N ASN A 85 11.60 -8.27 3.22
CA ASN A 85 10.97 -9.17 4.18
C ASN A 85 12.01 -10.08 4.87
N LYS A 86 12.91 -10.65 4.08
CA LYS A 86 13.98 -11.53 4.59
C LYS A 86 14.94 -10.79 5.53
N LYS A 87 15.37 -9.59 5.16
CA LYS A 87 16.36 -8.80 5.93
C LYS A 87 15.77 -8.14 7.17
N SER A 88 14.50 -7.72 7.11
CA SER A 88 13.85 -6.98 8.20
C SER A 88 13.33 -7.87 9.33
N GLN A 89 13.18 -9.18 9.10
CA GLN A 89 12.57 -10.10 10.06
C GLN A 89 13.27 -10.11 11.43
N ALA A 90 14.61 -10.22 11.45
CA ALA A 90 15.36 -10.29 12.70
C ALA A 90 15.31 -8.95 13.45
N GLY A 91 15.60 -7.84 12.76
CA GLY A 91 15.55 -6.51 13.36
C GLY A 91 14.17 -6.15 13.90
N PHE A 92 13.10 -6.57 13.23
CA PHE A 92 11.74 -6.33 13.72
C PHE A 92 11.42 -7.15 14.98
N LYS A 93 11.88 -8.41 15.06
CA LYS A 93 11.75 -9.19 16.30
C LYS A 93 12.45 -8.52 17.47
N ASP A 94 13.66 -8.00 17.25
CA ASP A 94 14.41 -7.26 18.27
C ASP A 94 13.64 -6.01 18.73
N CYS A 95 13.06 -5.25 17.78
CA CYS A 95 12.20 -4.10 18.10
C CYS A 95 11.00 -4.50 18.98
N ILE A 96 10.27 -5.56 18.62
CA ILE A 96 9.10 -6.01 19.40
C ILE A 96 9.53 -6.49 20.80
N SER A 97 10.62 -7.24 20.89
CA SER A 97 11.18 -7.70 22.17
C SER A 97 11.55 -6.52 23.08
N GLN A 98 12.21 -5.49 22.54
CA GLN A 98 12.56 -4.29 23.29
C GLN A 98 11.32 -3.51 23.76
N LEU A 99 10.29 -3.37 22.93
CA LEU A 99 9.04 -2.72 23.33
C LEU A 99 8.38 -3.44 24.51
N LEU A 100 8.31 -4.77 24.47
CA LEU A 100 7.75 -5.60 25.53
C LEU A 100 8.55 -5.48 26.85
N LEU A 101 9.87 -5.32 26.76
CA LEU A 101 10.74 -5.11 27.92
C LEU A 101 10.62 -3.71 28.53
N GLN A 102 10.57 -2.67 27.70
CA GLN A 102 10.63 -1.28 28.15
C GLN A 102 9.29 -0.75 28.69
N GLN A 103 8.17 -1.20 28.13
CA GLN A 103 6.84 -0.63 28.43
C GLN A 103 5.83 -1.69 28.93
N GLY A 104 6.32 -2.88 29.26
CA GLY A 104 5.50 -4.01 29.68
C GLY A 104 4.79 -4.70 28.51
N ASN A 105 3.91 -5.66 28.81
CA ASN A 105 3.12 -6.38 27.81
C ASN A 105 1.90 -5.55 27.34
N ASP A 106 2.15 -4.33 26.88
CA ASP A 106 1.12 -3.36 26.50
C ASP A 106 0.66 -3.51 25.05
N ILE A 107 1.40 -4.26 24.22
CA ILE A 107 1.08 -4.49 22.81
C ILE A 107 -0.23 -5.28 22.70
N ALA A 108 -1.24 -4.64 22.10
CA ALA A 108 -2.51 -5.24 21.77
C ALA A 108 -2.52 -5.97 20.44
N CYS A 109 -1.86 -5.41 19.43
CA CYS A 109 -1.89 -5.95 18.08
C CYS A 109 -0.72 -5.41 17.25
N ILE A 110 -0.25 -6.22 16.31
CA ILE A 110 0.57 -5.77 15.18
C ILE A 110 -0.35 -5.66 13.96
N ILE A 111 -0.46 -4.46 13.38
CA ILE A 111 -1.15 -4.25 12.11
C ILE A 111 -0.07 -3.98 11.06
N TYR A 112 0.07 -4.86 10.09
CA TYR A 112 1.12 -4.75 9.08
C TYR A 112 0.50 -4.71 7.69
N ASP A 113 1.13 -3.95 6.80
CA ASP A 113 0.78 -3.93 5.39
C ASP A 113 0.93 -5.33 4.79
N GLU A 114 0.04 -5.74 3.89
CA GLU A 114 0.03 -7.09 3.29
C GLU A 114 1.37 -7.50 2.64
N PHE A 115 2.19 -6.52 2.22
CA PHE A 115 3.52 -6.78 1.68
C PHE A 115 4.63 -6.89 2.74
N MET A 116 4.37 -6.58 4.01
CA MET A 116 5.32 -6.60 5.13
C MET A 116 5.16 -7.87 6.00
N TYR A 117 5.01 -9.02 5.35
CA TYR A 117 4.69 -10.31 5.97
C TYR A 117 5.76 -10.87 6.92
N PHE A 118 6.98 -10.30 6.95
CA PHE A 118 8.01 -10.63 7.95
C PHE A 118 7.53 -10.41 9.40
N CYS A 119 6.53 -9.54 9.60
CA CYS A 119 5.95 -9.24 10.90
C CYS A 119 5.37 -10.49 11.60
N GLU A 120 4.90 -11.45 10.80
CA GLU A 120 4.25 -12.67 11.29
C GLU A 120 5.19 -13.55 12.11
N ALA A 121 6.50 -13.50 11.81
CA ALA A 121 7.49 -14.22 12.60
C ALA A 121 7.57 -13.70 14.04
N ALA A 122 7.46 -12.38 14.25
CA ALA A 122 7.43 -11.77 15.57
C ALA A 122 6.07 -11.97 16.24
N ALA A 123 4.96 -11.79 15.52
CA ALA A 123 3.61 -12.02 16.04
C ALA A 123 3.47 -13.43 16.61
N LYS A 124 3.92 -14.45 15.86
CA LYS A 124 3.89 -15.85 16.30
C LYS A 124 4.79 -16.11 17.51
N GLU A 125 6.03 -15.63 17.49
CA GLU A 125 7.02 -15.88 18.55
C GLU A 125 6.57 -15.29 19.90
N PHE A 126 6.11 -14.04 19.87
CA PHE A 126 5.67 -13.32 21.06
C PHE A 126 4.18 -13.52 21.38
N LYS A 127 3.47 -14.38 20.62
CA LYS A 127 2.04 -14.69 20.76
C LYS A 127 1.16 -13.42 20.76
N LEU A 128 1.49 -12.48 19.89
CA LEU A 128 0.76 -11.24 19.72
C LEU A 128 -0.30 -11.41 18.63
N PRO A 129 -1.52 -10.87 18.82
CA PRO A 129 -2.50 -10.77 17.74
C PRO A 129 -1.94 -9.96 16.57
N SER A 130 -2.25 -10.38 15.35
CA SER A 130 -1.91 -9.65 14.14
C SER A 130 -3.09 -9.47 13.20
N VAL A 131 -3.03 -8.40 12.41
CA VAL A 131 -4.02 -8.00 11.42
C VAL A 131 -3.29 -7.54 10.17
N ILE A 132 -3.73 -8.03 9.01
CA ILE A 132 -3.24 -7.57 7.72
C ILE A 132 -4.00 -6.30 7.33
N PHE A 133 -3.30 -5.29 6.85
CA PHE A 133 -3.87 -4.09 6.28
C PHE A 133 -3.54 -4.02 4.78
N SER A 134 -4.57 -3.96 3.94
CA SER A 134 -4.42 -3.75 2.50
C SER A 134 -4.82 -2.34 2.11
N THR A 135 -3.88 -1.65 1.48
CA THR A 135 -4.08 -0.34 0.84
C THR A 135 -4.53 -0.47 -0.60
N THR A 136 -4.59 -1.69 -1.14
CA THR A 136 -5.00 -1.95 -2.52
C THR A 136 -6.49 -2.23 -2.63
N SER A 137 -7.01 -2.16 -3.86
CA SER A 137 -8.42 -2.47 -4.14
C SER A 137 -8.71 -3.96 -3.92
N ALA A 138 -9.96 -4.30 -3.59
CA ALA A 138 -10.38 -5.69 -3.44
C ALA A 138 -10.19 -6.47 -4.75
N ALA A 139 -10.44 -5.84 -5.91
CA ALA A 139 -10.18 -6.45 -7.22
C ALA A 139 -8.70 -6.82 -7.41
N ASN A 140 -7.76 -6.02 -6.90
CA ASN A 140 -6.34 -6.33 -7.00
C ASN A 140 -5.94 -7.50 -6.07
N GLN A 141 -6.54 -7.59 -4.88
CA GLN A 141 -6.37 -8.76 -4.01
C GLN A 141 -6.89 -10.04 -4.66
N VAL A 142 -8.08 -9.99 -5.27
CA VAL A 142 -8.63 -11.10 -6.05
C VAL A 142 -7.64 -11.57 -7.12
N SER A 143 -7.09 -10.65 -7.90
CA SER A 143 -6.10 -10.96 -8.93
C SER A 143 -4.88 -11.68 -8.34
N ARG A 144 -4.36 -11.23 -7.18
CA ARG A 144 -3.25 -11.92 -6.50
C ARG A 144 -3.64 -13.31 -5.99
N CYS A 145 -4.85 -13.50 -5.49
CA CYS A 145 -5.35 -14.83 -5.10
C CYS A 145 -5.36 -15.79 -6.30
N VAL A 146 -5.81 -15.32 -7.48
CA VAL A 146 -5.78 -16.11 -8.71
C VAL A 146 -4.34 -16.43 -9.11
N LEU A 147 -3.48 -15.42 -9.24
CA LEU A 147 -2.09 -15.57 -9.67
C LEU A 147 -1.26 -16.45 -8.73
N SER A 148 -1.52 -16.41 -7.42
CA SER A 148 -0.81 -17.23 -6.43
C SER A 148 -0.97 -18.74 -6.65
N LYS A 149 -2.07 -19.16 -7.29
CA LYS A 149 -2.40 -20.57 -7.61
C LYS A 149 -1.87 -21.02 -8.97
N LEU A 150 -1.39 -20.10 -9.80
CA LEU A 150 -0.93 -20.39 -11.15
C LEU A 150 0.56 -20.74 -11.17
N ASN A 151 0.97 -21.45 -12.23
CA ASN A 151 2.36 -21.69 -12.55
C ASN A 151 2.81 -20.66 -13.59
N ALA A 152 3.88 -19.92 -13.33
CA ALA A 152 4.35 -18.84 -14.20
C ALA A 152 4.72 -19.31 -15.61
N GLY A 153 5.43 -20.46 -15.73
CA GLY A 153 5.81 -21.02 -17.03
C GLY A 153 4.59 -21.44 -17.85
N LYS A 154 3.64 -22.13 -17.22
CA LYS A 154 2.38 -22.49 -17.88
C LYS A 154 1.57 -21.25 -18.27
N PHE A 155 1.46 -20.28 -17.37
CA PHE A 155 0.72 -19.04 -17.62
C PHE A 155 1.29 -18.29 -18.82
N LEU A 156 2.62 -18.19 -18.96
CA LEU A 156 3.24 -17.56 -20.11
C LEU A 156 2.85 -18.24 -21.43
N ILE A 157 2.86 -19.57 -21.46
CA ILE A 157 2.45 -20.36 -22.63
C ILE A 157 0.96 -20.16 -22.93
N ASP A 158 0.12 -20.28 -21.91
CA ASP A 158 -1.33 -20.09 -22.02
C ASP A 158 -1.68 -18.68 -22.53
N MET A 159 -0.88 -17.67 -22.17
CA MET A 159 -1.07 -16.29 -22.60
C MET A 159 -0.59 -16.00 -24.03
N GLU A 160 -0.02 -16.96 -24.77
CA GLU A 160 0.21 -16.82 -26.21
C GLU A 160 -1.07 -17.03 -27.03
N ASP A 161 -2.08 -17.69 -26.45
CA ASP A 161 -3.37 -17.97 -27.07
C ASP A 161 -4.39 -16.85 -26.77
N HIS A 162 -4.87 -16.17 -27.83
CA HIS A 162 -5.87 -15.11 -27.71
C HIS A 162 -7.20 -15.57 -27.08
N ASP A 163 -7.63 -16.81 -27.32
CA ASP A 163 -8.86 -17.34 -26.74
C ASP A 163 -8.72 -17.52 -25.22
N VAL A 164 -7.52 -17.89 -24.75
CA VAL A 164 -7.21 -18.02 -23.32
C VAL A 164 -7.07 -16.64 -22.67
N GLN A 165 -6.40 -15.70 -23.34
CA GLN A 165 -6.27 -14.32 -22.88
C GLN A 165 -7.63 -13.66 -22.62
N ASP A 166 -8.59 -13.86 -23.54
CA ASP A 166 -9.93 -13.28 -23.46
C ASP A 166 -10.91 -14.06 -22.57
N LYS A 167 -10.51 -15.24 -22.08
CA LYS A 167 -11.32 -16.02 -21.16
C LYS A 167 -11.47 -15.29 -19.83
N VAL A 168 -12.72 -15.18 -19.38
CA VAL A 168 -13.07 -14.63 -18.06
C VAL A 168 -12.53 -15.55 -16.97
N VAL A 169 -11.88 -14.96 -15.97
CA VAL A 169 -11.41 -15.69 -14.79
C VAL A 169 -12.64 -16.18 -14.02
N GLN A 170 -12.63 -17.46 -13.64
CA GLN A 170 -13.79 -18.12 -13.06
C GLN A 170 -14.35 -17.35 -11.85
N ASN A 171 -15.65 -17.07 -11.88
CA ASN A 171 -16.40 -16.31 -10.86
C ASN A 171 -15.97 -14.84 -10.67
N LEU A 172 -15.28 -14.24 -11.64
CA LEU A 172 -14.70 -12.89 -11.52
C LEU A 172 -15.04 -11.96 -12.69
N HIS A 173 -16.20 -12.13 -13.32
CA HIS A 173 -16.64 -11.26 -14.43
C HIS A 173 -16.61 -9.76 -14.03
N PRO A 174 -16.08 -8.85 -14.86
CA PRO A 174 -15.60 -9.05 -16.23
C PRO A 174 -14.08 -9.32 -16.36
N LEU A 175 -13.36 -9.64 -15.27
CA LEU A 175 -11.91 -9.83 -15.27
C LEU A 175 -11.51 -11.02 -16.16
N ARG A 176 -10.69 -10.78 -17.19
CA ARG A 176 -10.10 -11.82 -18.05
C ARG A 176 -8.64 -12.08 -17.68
N TYR A 177 -8.08 -13.17 -18.18
CA TYR A 177 -6.68 -13.49 -17.91
C TYR A 177 -5.69 -12.41 -18.38
N LYS A 178 -5.97 -11.74 -19.50
CA LYS A 178 -5.15 -10.60 -19.97
C LYS A 178 -5.28 -9.32 -19.14
N ASP A 179 -6.33 -9.23 -18.31
CA ASP A 179 -6.53 -8.08 -17.42
C ASP A 179 -5.81 -8.29 -16.06
N LEU A 180 -5.21 -9.46 -15.82
CA LEU A 180 -4.42 -9.71 -14.62
C LEU A 180 -3.12 -8.90 -14.65
N PRO A 181 -2.71 -8.28 -13.53
CA PRO A 181 -1.58 -7.34 -13.50
C PRO A 181 -0.23 -8.07 -13.50
N THR A 182 0.16 -8.65 -14.63
CA THR A 182 1.39 -9.48 -14.76
C THR A 182 2.55 -8.74 -15.42
N SER A 183 2.34 -7.55 -15.96
CA SER A 183 3.36 -6.72 -16.61
C SER A 183 4.00 -5.71 -15.65
N GLY A 184 5.25 -5.31 -15.92
CA GLY A 184 5.90 -4.19 -15.23
C GLY A 184 6.38 -4.46 -13.80
N MET A 185 6.19 -5.68 -13.28
CA MET A 185 6.58 -6.05 -11.91
C MET A 185 7.93 -6.79 -11.84
N GLY A 186 8.53 -7.17 -12.98
CA GLY A 186 9.75 -7.99 -13.02
C GLY A 186 9.46 -9.44 -13.40
N PRO A 187 10.35 -10.40 -13.09
CA PRO A 187 10.17 -11.81 -13.46
C PRO A 187 8.86 -12.39 -12.91
N LEU A 188 8.07 -13.03 -13.78
CA LEU A 188 6.71 -13.47 -13.45
C LEU A 188 6.68 -14.53 -12.34
N ASP A 189 7.67 -15.42 -12.32
CA ASP A 189 7.85 -16.44 -11.29
C ASP A 189 8.05 -15.82 -9.90
N ARG A 190 8.88 -14.77 -9.80
CA ARG A 190 9.09 -13.99 -8.58
C ARG A 190 7.85 -13.20 -8.18
N PHE A 191 7.11 -12.66 -9.15
CA PHE A 191 5.85 -11.99 -8.86
C PHE A 191 4.80 -12.95 -8.30
N PHE A 192 4.70 -14.16 -8.86
CA PHE A 192 3.78 -15.18 -8.35
C PHE A 192 4.23 -15.69 -6.98
N GLU A 193 5.53 -15.73 -6.70
CA GLU A 193 6.07 -15.98 -5.36
C GLU A 193 5.61 -14.91 -4.37
N LEU A 194 5.75 -13.63 -4.70
CA LEU A 194 5.23 -12.55 -3.86
C LEU A 194 3.72 -12.68 -3.66
N CYS A 195 2.96 -12.99 -4.71
CA CYS A 195 1.51 -13.21 -4.60
C CYS A 195 1.19 -14.30 -3.58
N ARG A 196 1.92 -15.43 -3.59
CA ARG A 196 1.77 -16.51 -2.59
C ARG A 196 2.09 -16.02 -1.17
N GLU A 197 3.13 -15.23 -0.99
CA GLU A 197 3.49 -14.69 0.32
C GLU A 197 2.44 -13.68 0.83
N VAL A 198 1.88 -12.83 -0.03
CA VAL A 198 0.92 -11.79 0.33
C VAL A 198 -0.45 -12.36 0.68
N VAL A 199 -0.96 -13.34 -0.08
CA VAL A 199 -2.28 -13.95 0.18
C VAL A 199 -2.26 -14.92 1.36
N ASN A 200 -1.07 -15.33 1.81
CA ASN A 200 -0.93 -16.21 2.95
C ASN A 200 -1.26 -15.48 4.26
N LYS A 201 -2.42 -15.78 4.82
CA LYS A 201 -2.90 -15.20 6.08
C LYS A 201 -2.01 -15.48 7.29
N ARG A 202 -1.20 -16.55 7.26
CA ARG A 202 -0.36 -17.00 8.39
C ARG A 202 -1.15 -17.06 9.71
N THR A 203 -0.79 -16.25 10.70
CA THR A 203 -1.44 -16.17 12.03
C THR A 203 -2.37 -14.97 12.19
N ALA A 204 -2.52 -14.15 11.15
CA ALA A 204 -3.40 -12.99 11.18
C ALA A 204 -4.86 -13.38 11.45
N SER A 205 -5.49 -12.60 12.31
CA SER A 205 -6.87 -12.82 12.76
C SER A 205 -7.92 -12.29 11.78
N THR A 206 -7.59 -11.26 11.00
CA THR A 206 -8.47 -10.61 10.03
C THR A 206 -7.64 -9.78 9.03
N ILE A 207 -8.28 -9.39 7.92
CA ILE A 207 -7.77 -8.40 6.98
C ILE A 207 -8.63 -7.14 7.08
N ILE A 208 -7.98 -6.00 7.12
CA ILE A 208 -8.59 -4.68 6.92
C ILE A 208 -8.27 -4.23 5.50
N ILE A 209 -9.28 -3.85 4.71
CA ILE A 209 -9.11 -3.29 3.36
C ILE A 209 -9.58 -1.85 3.36
N ASN A 210 -8.75 -0.95 2.81
CA ASN A 210 -9.10 0.46 2.60
C ASN A 210 -10.03 0.64 1.39
N THR A 211 -11.22 0.05 1.43
CA THR A 211 -12.25 0.16 0.39
C THR A 211 -13.66 0.26 0.99
N VAL A 212 -14.66 0.49 0.13
CA VAL A 212 -16.09 0.48 0.48
C VAL A 212 -16.83 -0.60 -0.28
N SER A 213 -17.76 -1.28 0.41
CA SER A 213 -18.51 -2.39 -0.17
C SER A 213 -19.34 -2.00 -1.39
N CYS A 214 -19.87 -0.77 -1.45
CA CYS A 214 -20.64 -0.30 -2.59
C CYS A 214 -19.84 -0.14 -3.89
N LEU A 215 -18.50 -0.09 -3.82
CA LEU A 215 -17.63 0.02 -4.99
C LEU A 215 -17.16 -1.35 -5.50
N GLU A 216 -16.91 -2.30 -4.59
CA GLU A 216 -16.24 -3.57 -4.92
C GLU A 216 -16.93 -4.81 -4.34
N SER A 217 -18.26 -4.77 -4.17
CA SER A 217 -19.04 -5.83 -3.49
C SER A 217 -18.75 -7.24 -4.01
N SER A 218 -18.67 -7.42 -5.33
CA SER A 218 -18.43 -8.73 -5.95
C SER A 218 -17.04 -9.27 -5.61
N SER A 219 -16.01 -8.42 -5.65
CA SER A 219 -14.64 -8.81 -5.29
C SER A 219 -14.50 -9.11 -3.80
N LEU A 220 -15.16 -8.33 -2.94
CA LEU A 220 -15.17 -8.57 -1.50
C LEU A 220 -15.84 -9.90 -1.13
N LEU A 221 -17.03 -10.16 -1.69
CA LEU A 221 -17.74 -11.44 -1.46
C LEU A 221 -16.92 -12.63 -1.94
N TRP A 222 -16.25 -12.51 -3.08
CA TRP A 222 -15.37 -13.54 -3.59
C TRP A 222 -14.19 -13.78 -2.63
N LEU A 223 -13.55 -12.73 -2.13
CA LEU A 223 -12.43 -12.84 -1.19
C LEU A 223 -12.84 -13.48 0.13
N GLU A 224 -14.00 -13.13 0.67
CA GLU A 224 -14.52 -13.75 1.90
C GLU A 224 -14.73 -15.26 1.72
N GLN A 225 -15.26 -15.69 0.56
CA GLN A 225 -15.44 -17.10 0.23
C GLN A 225 -14.10 -17.82 0.03
N GLU A 226 -13.15 -17.19 -0.67
CA GLU A 226 -11.86 -17.78 -0.98
C GLU A 226 -10.95 -17.89 0.25
N LEU A 227 -10.88 -16.84 1.07
CA LEU A 227 -9.96 -16.79 2.22
C LEU A 227 -10.57 -17.45 3.46
N GLY A 228 -11.90 -17.44 3.60
CA GLY A 228 -12.62 -18.13 4.67
C GLY A 228 -12.41 -17.54 6.07
N PHE A 229 -12.18 -16.23 6.19
CA PHE A 229 -12.11 -15.53 7.48
C PHE A 229 -12.58 -14.07 7.38
N PRO A 230 -12.90 -13.41 8.51
CA PRO A 230 -13.51 -12.09 8.51
C PRO A 230 -12.63 -11.01 7.85
N MET A 231 -13.27 -10.11 7.12
CA MET A 231 -12.64 -8.96 6.49
C MET A 231 -13.37 -7.68 6.88
N TYR A 232 -12.64 -6.60 7.12
CA TYR A 232 -13.20 -5.29 7.44
C TYR A 232 -12.85 -4.28 6.35
N HIS A 233 -13.86 -3.79 5.65
CA HIS A 233 -13.72 -2.75 4.64
C HIS A 233 -14.00 -1.37 5.27
N ILE A 234 -12.94 -0.64 5.62
CA ILE A 234 -13.00 0.60 6.44
C ILE A 234 -12.67 1.89 5.64
N GLY A 235 -12.71 1.80 4.32
CA GLY A 235 -12.34 2.89 3.44
C GLY A 235 -13.49 3.85 3.09
N PRO A 236 -13.20 4.84 2.24
CA PRO A 236 -11.85 5.28 1.92
C PRO A 236 -11.30 6.15 3.07
N LEU A 237 -10.16 5.75 3.63
CA LEU A 237 -9.56 6.38 4.82
C LEU A 237 -9.22 7.86 4.62
N HIS A 238 -9.00 8.31 3.39
CA HIS A 238 -8.77 9.73 3.11
C HIS A 238 -10.00 10.62 3.35
N ILE A 239 -11.20 10.04 3.43
CA ILE A 239 -12.45 10.73 3.78
C ILE A 239 -12.81 10.45 5.24
N THR A 240 -12.67 9.19 5.66
CA THR A 240 -13.20 8.73 6.95
C THR A 240 -12.24 8.98 8.13
N ALA A 241 -10.93 9.08 7.86
CA ALA A 241 -9.96 9.45 8.89
C ALA A 241 -9.91 10.97 9.04
N SER A 242 -10.35 11.46 10.20
CA SER A 242 -10.25 12.87 10.58
C SER A 242 -9.27 13.02 11.75
N PRO A 243 -8.45 14.09 11.80
CA PRO A 243 -8.19 15.08 10.75
C PRO A 243 -7.33 14.57 9.57
N PRO A 244 -7.23 15.33 8.45
CA PRO A 244 -6.35 15.02 7.33
C PRO A 244 -4.92 14.71 7.76
N CYS A 245 -4.24 13.91 6.95
CA CYS A 245 -2.97 13.29 7.27
C CYS A 245 -2.13 13.33 6.00
N SER A 246 -1.25 14.33 5.89
CA SER A 246 -0.27 14.41 4.82
C SER A 246 1.14 14.27 5.40
N LEU A 247 1.98 13.52 4.70
CA LEU A 247 3.40 13.40 5.01
C LEU A 247 4.20 14.64 4.58
N LEU A 248 3.64 15.40 3.63
CA LEU A 248 4.26 16.56 2.99
C LEU A 248 3.41 17.80 3.23
N GLU A 249 4.05 18.96 3.24
CA GLU A 249 3.32 20.23 3.23
C GLU A 249 2.53 20.37 1.93
N GLU A 250 1.25 20.73 2.06
CA GLU A 250 0.35 20.86 0.92
C GLU A 250 0.56 22.22 0.23
N ASP A 251 0.92 22.19 -1.05
CA ASP A 251 0.89 23.40 -1.89
C ASP A 251 -0.53 23.70 -2.34
N ARG A 252 -1.07 24.83 -1.86
CA ARG A 252 -2.43 25.29 -2.17
C ARG A 252 -2.51 26.17 -3.42
N SER A 253 -1.38 26.52 -4.04
CA SER A 253 -1.32 27.35 -5.25
C SER A 253 -2.13 26.75 -6.40
N CYS A 254 -2.15 25.42 -6.51
CA CYS A 254 -2.92 24.70 -7.53
C CYS A 254 -4.44 24.93 -7.38
N ILE A 255 -4.94 25.04 -6.15
CA ILE A 255 -6.35 25.30 -5.87
C ILE A 255 -6.72 26.73 -6.28
N GLU A 256 -5.85 27.70 -6.03
CA GLU A 256 -6.06 29.08 -6.46
C GLU A 256 -6.10 29.20 -7.99
N TRP A 257 -5.27 28.43 -8.71
CA TRP A 257 -5.30 28.36 -10.16
C TRP A 257 -6.57 27.67 -10.68
N LEU A 258 -6.98 26.55 -10.06
CA LEU A 258 -8.20 25.82 -10.41
C LEU A 258 -9.47 26.66 -10.22
N ASN A 259 -9.52 27.49 -9.18
CA ASN A 259 -10.66 28.38 -8.90
C ASN A 259 -10.90 29.43 -10.00
N LYS A 260 -9.92 29.68 -10.87
CA LYS A 260 -10.04 30.60 -12.01
C LYS A 260 -10.56 29.93 -13.28
N GLN A 261 -10.67 28.59 -13.30
CA GLN A 261 -11.08 27.82 -14.47
C GLN A 261 -12.58 27.52 -14.46
N LYS A 262 -13.14 27.17 -15.63
CA LYS A 262 -14.55 26.75 -15.71
C LYS A 262 -14.74 25.37 -15.04
N PRO A 263 -15.91 25.06 -14.48
CA PRO A 263 -16.19 23.73 -13.96
C PRO A 263 -15.99 22.65 -15.03
N ARG A 264 -15.35 21.52 -14.65
CA ARG A 264 -15.11 20.36 -15.53
C ARG A 264 -14.33 20.69 -16.82
N SER A 265 -13.40 21.66 -16.75
CA SER A 265 -12.61 22.12 -17.91
C SER A 265 -11.10 21.84 -17.83
N VAL A 266 -10.64 21.22 -16.74
CA VAL A 266 -9.22 20.95 -16.49
C VAL A 266 -8.99 19.46 -16.38
N LEU A 267 -7.95 18.97 -17.06
CA LEU A 267 -7.43 17.61 -16.92
C LEU A 267 -6.44 17.54 -15.76
N TYR A 268 -6.66 16.62 -14.82
CA TYR A 268 -5.69 16.30 -13.78
C TYR A 268 -4.85 15.08 -14.20
N ILE A 269 -3.53 15.19 -14.04
CA ILE A 269 -2.59 14.15 -14.46
C ILE A 269 -1.66 13.84 -13.30
N SER A 270 -1.65 12.57 -12.86
CA SER A 270 -0.69 12.07 -11.90
C SER A 270 -0.44 10.60 -12.16
N MET A 271 0.83 10.20 -12.09
CA MET A 271 1.28 8.81 -12.26
C MET A 271 1.58 8.13 -10.91
N GLY A 272 1.21 8.79 -9.81
CA GLY A 272 1.59 8.36 -8.47
C GLY A 272 3.11 8.46 -8.24
N THR A 273 3.57 7.86 -7.14
CA THR A 273 4.96 7.99 -6.67
C THR A 273 5.91 6.94 -7.21
N VAL A 274 5.38 5.83 -7.75
CA VAL A 274 6.16 4.67 -8.22
C VAL A 274 6.05 4.45 -9.73
N GLY A 275 5.03 5.02 -10.39
CA GLY A 275 4.84 4.86 -11.83
C GLY A 275 6.02 5.42 -12.61
N HIS A 276 6.55 4.62 -13.54
CA HIS A 276 7.56 5.05 -14.52
C HIS A 276 6.91 5.05 -15.90
N MET A 277 7.14 6.11 -16.67
CA MET A 277 6.79 6.18 -18.09
C MET A 277 8.06 6.29 -18.90
N GLU A 278 8.09 5.61 -20.03
CA GLU A 278 9.16 5.80 -20.99
C GLU A 278 9.10 7.21 -21.59
N THR A 279 10.24 7.75 -22.00
CA THR A 279 10.31 9.08 -22.64
C THR A 279 9.35 9.20 -23.82
N LYS A 280 9.17 8.12 -24.59
CA LYS A 280 8.23 8.10 -25.71
C LYS A 280 6.79 8.27 -25.23
N GLU A 281 6.37 7.59 -24.17
CA GLU A 281 5.02 7.71 -23.60
C GLU A 281 4.77 9.12 -23.05
N VAL A 282 5.76 9.70 -22.38
CA VAL A 282 5.70 11.09 -21.91
C VAL A 282 5.54 12.07 -23.07
N LEU A 283 6.28 11.86 -24.18
CA LEU A 283 6.17 12.69 -25.38
C LEU A 283 4.80 12.55 -26.04
N GLU A 284 4.30 11.33 -26.22
CA GLU A 284 2.98 11.09 -26.79
C GLU A 284 1.87 11.71 -25.91
N MET A 285 1.98 11.58 -24.59
CA MET A 285 1.08 12.26 -23.65
C MET A 285 1.16 13.79 -23.83
N ALA A 286 2.35 14.37 -23.90
CA ALA A 286 2.54 15.80 -24.11
C ALA A 286 1.93 16.28 -25.45
N TRP A 287 2.15 15.54 -26.54
CA TRP A 287 1.53 15.83 -27.83
C TRP A 287 0.00 15.76 -27.75
N GLY A 288 -0.55 14.73 -27.10
CA GLY A 288 -1.98 14.58 -26.87
C GLY A 288 -2.56 15.77 -26.11
N LEU A 289 -1.89 16.22 -25.04
CA LEU A 289 -2.31 17.38 -24.25
C LEU A 289 -2.28 18.67 -25.07
N CYS A 290 -1.17 18.95 -25.78
CA CYS A 290 -1.04 20.11 -26.64
C CYS A 290 -2.12 20.14 -27.73
N ASN A 291 -2.37 19.01 -28.39
CA ASN A 291 -3.35 18.92 -29.47
C ASN A 291 -4.81 18.96 -28.98
N SER A 292 -5.07 18.59 -27.72
CA SER A 292 -6.41 18.62 -27.14
C SER A 292 -6.96 20.04 -26.92
N ASN A 293 -6.08 21.05 -26.85
CA ASN A 293 -6.38 22.41 -26.41
C ASN A 293 -7.12 22.47 -25.05
N GLN A 294 -7.01 21.44 -24.23
CA GLN A 294 -7.55 21.42 -22.87
C GLN A 294 -6.52 21.95 -21.88
N LEU A 295 -6.99 22.66 -20.87
CA LEU A 295 -6.14 23.01 -19.73
C LEU A 295 -5.83 21.75 -18.95
N PHE A 296 -4.59 21.61 -18.50
CA PHE A 296 -4.17 20.48 -17.68
C PHE A 296 -3.30 20.92 -16.51
N TYR A 297 -3.29 20.12 -15.46
CA TYR A 297 -2.44 20.27 -14.28
C TYR A 297 -1.89 18.90 -13.89
N GLY A 298 -0.60 18.82 -13.56
CA GLY A 298 0.01 17.56 -13.12
C GLY A 298 1.23 17.74 -12.24
N SER A 299 1.56 16.68 -11.49
CA SER A 299 2.75 16.62 -10.64
C SER A 299 4.01 16.38 -11.50
N SER A 300 4.97 17.30 -11.45
CA SER A 300 6.07 17.43 -12.42
C SER A 300 7.33 16.64 -12.09
N ASP A 301 7.41 15.88 -11.00
CA ASP A 301 8.70 15.33 -10.54
C ASP A 301 9.38 14.38 -11.56
N ARG A 302 8.68 13.96 -12.62
CA ARG A 302 9.24 13.21 -13.75
C ARG A 302 8.67 13.58 -15.13
N VAL A 303 7.97 14.71 -15.26
CA VAL A 303 7.52 15.26 -16.55
C VAL A 303 8.39 16.48 -16.84
N PRO A 304 9.12 16.56 -17.98
CA PRO A 304 9.84 17.77 -18.33
C PRO A 304 8.85 18.94 -18.31
N SER A 305 9.17 20.01 -17.59
CA SER A 305 8.33 21.20 -17.53
C SER A 305 8.23 21.79 -18.94
N LEU A 306 7.16 21.46 -19.67
CA LEU A 306 6.71 22.26 -20.80
C LEU A 306 5.87 23.38 -20.20
N ALA A 307 6.55 24.31 -19.52
CA ALA A 307 5.99 25.61 -19.26
C ALA A 307 5.67 26.21 -20.62
N SER A 308 4.38 26.42 -20.89
CA SER A 308 3.91 27.23 -21.99
C SER A 308 4.48 28.64 -21.81
N THR A 309 5.61 28.92 -22.46
CA THR A 309 5.99 30.29 -22.79
C THR A 309 5.02 30.74 -23.86
N GLY A 310 4.13 31.68 -23.48
CA GLY A 310 3.50 32.56 -24.45
C GLY A 310 4.53 33.44 -25.15
#